data_AF-D2DN40-F1
#
_entry.id   AF-D2DN40-F1
#
_cell.length_a   1.000
_cell.length_b   1.000
_cell.length_c   1.000
_cell.angle_alpha   90.00
_cell.angle_beta   90.00
_cell.angle_gamma   90.00
#
_symmetry.space_group_name_H-M   'P 1'
#
loop_
_entity.id
_entity.type
_entity.pdbx_description
1 polymer ?
#
loop_
_entity_poly.entity_id
_entity_poly.type
_entity_poly.pdbx_seq_one_letter_code
_entity_poly.pdbx_strand_id
1 'polypeptide(L)'
;MKNKKIIYFLCTGNSCRSQMAEGWAKKYLGDEWEVYSAGIEAHGLNPNAVKVMKEVGIDISNQTSDIIDPEILNKADLVVTICVCA
;
A
#
# COMPACT_ATOMS: atom_id res chain seq x y z
N MET A 1 24.26 2.54 6.27
CA MET A 1 22.87 2.84 5.86
C MET A 1 22.31 1.54 5.31
N LYS A 2 21.36 0.90 5.99
CA LYS A 2 20.73 -0.31 5.44
C LYS A 2 19.89 0.15 4.25
N ASN A 3 20.22 -0.28 3.03
CA ASN A 3 19.28 -0.19 1.91
C ASN A 3 18.07 -1.01 2.30
N LYS A 4 17.00 -0.32 2.73
CA LYS A 4 15.72 -0.98 2.97
C LYS A 4 15.19 -1.46 1.64
N LYS A 5 14.67 -2.68 1.61
CA LYS A 5 14.07 -3.23 0.39
C LYS A 5 12.73 -2.57 0.14
N ILE A 6 12.38 -2.35 -1.12
CA ILE A 6 11.12 -1.70 -1.48
C ILE A 6 10.07 -2.77 -1.79
N ILE A 7 8.93 -2.72 -1.09
CA ILE A 7 7.73 -3.50 -1.41
C ILE A 7 6.63 -2.58 -1.91
N TYR A 8 6.04 -2.94 -3.06
CA TYR A 8 5.04 -2.11 -3.73
C TYR A 8 3.74 -2.88 -3.95
N PHE A 9 2.66 -2.44 -3.29
CA PHE A 9 1.33 -3.03 -3.39
C PHE A 9 0.49 -2.35 -4.46
N LEU A 10 0.11 -3.10 -5.49
CA LEU A 10 -0.63 -2.58 -6.64
C LEU A 10 -2.07 -3.08 -6.65
N CYS A 11 -3.06 -2.20 -6.86
CA CYS A 11 -4.42 -2.61 -7.19
C CYS A 11 -5.04 -1.69 -8.26
N THR A 12 -6.30 -1.88 -8.63
CA THR A 12 -6.91 -1.06 -9.70
C THR A 12 -7.16 0.37 -9.21
N GLY A 13 -7.75 0.56 -8.02
CA GLY A 13 -8.26 1.87 -7.59
C GLY A 13 -7.61 2.48 -6.34
N ASN A 14 -6.58 1.83 -5.81
CA ASN A 14 -5.87 2.17 -4.56
C ASN A 14 -6.76 2.56 -3.35
N SER A 15 -7.94 1.94 -3.24
CA SER A 15 -8.98 2.41 -2.32
C SER A 15 -9.15 1.57 -1.06
N CYS A 16 -8.97 0.24 -1.13
CA CYS A 16 -9.28 -0.68 -0.02
C CYS A 16 -8.12 -1.65 0.27
N ARG A 17 -7.93 -2.65 -0.60
CA ARG A 17 -7.05 -3.80 -0.33
C ARG A 17 -5.58 -3.40 -0.24
N SER A 18 -5.11 -2.55 -1.16
CA SER A 18 -3.73 -2.07 -1.19
C SER A 18 -3.42 -1.17 0.03
N GLN A 19 -4.36 -0.33 0.44
CA GLN A 19 -4.27 0.55 1.62
C GLN A 19 -4.19 -0.26 2.93
N MET A 20 -5.04 -1.29 3.06
CA MET A 20 -4.96 -2.21 4.20
C MET A 20 -3.63 -2.99 4.21
N ALA A 21 -3.18 -3.47 3.06
CA ALA A 21 -1.90 -4.18 2.94
C ALA A 21 -0.71 -3.29 3.30
N GLU A 22 -0.71 -2.04 2.86
CA GLU A 22 0.28 -1.04 3.25
C GLU A 22 0.29 -0.80 4.76
N GLY A 23 -0.89 -0.65 5.37
CA GLY A 23 -1.00 -0.48 6.82
C GLY A 23 -0.39 -1.64 7.61
N TRP A 24 -0.67 -2.88 7.19
CA TRP A 24 -0.08 -4.07 7.81
C TRP A 24 1.42 -4.20 7.58
N ALA A 25 1.86 -3.97 6.35
CA ALA A 25 3.27 -4.07 6.00
C ALA A 25 4.10 -2.99 6.69
N LYS A 26 3.60 -1.75 6.83
CA LYS A 26 4.27 -0.72 7.64
C LYS A 26 4.42 -1.14 9.10
N LYS A 27 3.41 -1.80 9.67
CA LYS A 27 3.46 -2.28 11.07
C LYS A 27 4.45 -3.42 11.30
N TYR A 28 4.54 -4.38 10.38
CA TYR A 28 5.36 -5.58 10.56
C TYR A 28 6.74 -5.53 9.89
N LEU A 29 6.86 -4.78 8.79
CA LEU A 29 8.05 -4.76 7.93
C LEU A 29 8.74 -3.40 7.89
N GLY A 30 8.19 -2.35 8.52
CA GLY A 30 8.70 -0.96 8.39
C GLY A 30 10.16 -0.74 8.83
N ASP A 31 10.72 -1.64 9.66
CA ASP A 31 12.12 -1.58 10.07
C ASP A 31 13.09 -2.02 8.97
N GLU A 32 12.67 -2.94 8.10
CA GLU A 32 13.51 -3.57 7.08
C GLU A 32 13.10 -3.19 5.64
N TRP A 33 11.85 -2.77 5.46
CA TRP A 33 11.25 -2.50 4.16
C TRP A 33 10.68 -1.08 4.08
N GLU A 34 10.81 -0.50 2.90
CA GLU A 34 10.05 0.67 2.47
C GLU A 34 8.78 0.19 1.77
N VAL A 35 7.63 0.62 2.31
CA VAL A 35 6.33 0.10 1.93
C VAL A 35 5.56 1.19 1.21
N TYR A 36 5.15 0.90 -0.03
CA TYR A 36 4.33 1.76 -0.85
C TYR A 36 3.09 1.02 -1.34
N SER A 37 2.03 1.76 -1.63
CA SER A 37 0.91 1.26 -2.42
C SER A 37 0.52 2.24 -3.51
N ALA A 38 -0.01 1.70 -4.60
CA ALA A 38 -0.54 2.49 -5.70
C ALA A 38 -1.64 1.75 -6.45
N GLY A 39 -2.27 2.44 -7.40
CA GLY A 39 -3.19 1.82 -8.33
C GLY A 39 -3.16 2.42 -9.72
N ILE A 40 -3.83 1.73 -10.65
CA ILE A 40 -4.00 2.21 -12.02
C ILE A 40 -4.77 3.54 -12.00
N GLU A 41 -5.73 3.65 -11.10
CA GLU A 41 -6.52 4.84 -10.84
C GLU A 41 -6.49 5.17 -9.34
N ALA A 42 -6.58 6.45 -8.99
CA ALA A 42 -6.71 6.92 -7.62
C ALA A 42 -8.18 7.23 -7.32
N HIS A 43 -8.90 6.27 -6.74
CA HIS A 43 -10.33 6.46 -6.36
C HIS A 43 -10.50 7.01 -4.94
N GLY A 44 -9.40 7.29 -4.24
CA GLY A 44 -9.43 7.78 -2.88
C GLY A 44 -9.53 6.66 -1.84
N LEU A 45 -9.10 6.98 -0.62
CA LEU A 45 -9.09 6.05 0.50
C LEU A 45 -10.52 5.73 0.96
N ASN A 46 -10.86 4.45 1.03
CA ASN A 46 -12.19 4.03 1.48
C ASN A 46 -12.33 4.26 3.00
N PRO A 47 -13.31 5.06 3.45
CA PRO A 47 -13.54 5.32 4.88
C PRO A 47 -13.78 4.05 5.71
N ASN A 48 -14.38 3.01 5.12
CA ASN A 48 -14.60 1.74 5.79
C ASN A 48 -13.29 0.98 6.02
N ALA A 49 -12.34 1.08 5.09
CA ALA A 49 -11.01 0.49 5.29
C ALA A 49 -10.28 1.17 6.47
N VAL A 50 -10.39 2.49 6.58
CA VAL A 50 -9.86 3.24 7.74
C VAL A 50 -10.49 2.77 9.03
N LYS A 51 -11.82 2.62 9.04
CA LYS A 51 -12.57 2.17 10.22
C LYS A 51 -12.14 0.79 10.68
N VAL A 52 -12.10 -0.19 9.77
CA VAL A 52 -11.72 -1.59 10.10
C VAL A 52 -10.26 -1.70 10.52
N MET A 53 -9.34 -0.96 9.88
CA MET A 53 -7.94 -0.97 10.29
C MET A 53 -7.75 -0.32 11.67
N LYS A 54 -8.54 0.72 11.97
CA LYS A 54 -8.53 1.35 13.30
C LYS A 54 -9.04 0.41 14.39
N GLU A 55 -10.01 -0.46 14.10
CA GLU A 55 -10.50 -1.50 15.03
C GLU A 55 -9.37 -2.46 15.47
N VAL A 56 -8.40 -2.73 14.60
CA VAL A 56 -7.22 -3.57 14.90
C VAL A 56 -5.98 -2.77 15.34
N GLY A 57 -6.17 -1.48 15.65
CA GLY A 57 -5.12 -0.59 16.13
C GLY A 57 -4.09 -0.19 15.07
N ILE A 58 -4.52 -0.08 13.81
CA ILE A 58 -3.70 0.42 12.70
C ILE A 58 -4.39 1.62 12.08
N ASP A 59 -3.77 2.79 12.19
CA ASP A 59 -4.31 4.00 11.59
C ASP A 59 -3.77 4.16 10.15
N ILE A 60 -4.66 4.01 9.18
CA ILE A 60 -4.35 4.26 7.76
C ILE A 60 -4.92 5.59 7.25
N SER A 61 -5.48 6.43 8.13
CA SER A 61 -6.12 7.70 7.74
C SER A 61 -5.16 8.71 7.09
N ASN A 62 -3.86 8.58 7.35
CA ASN A 62 -2.81 9.41 6.77
C ASN A 62 -2.26 8.87 5.45
N GLN A 63 -2.76 7.73 4.95
CA GLN A 63 -2.32 7.18 3.67
C GLN A 63 -2.99 7.92 2.51
N THR A 64 -2.25 8.03 1.42
CA THR A 64 -2.69 8.71 0.19
C THR A 64 -3.07 7.69 -0.87
N SER A 65 -4.06 8.04 -1.69
CA SER A 65 -4.45 7.21 -2.83
C SER A 65 -3.61 7.61 -4.04
N ASP A 66 -2.55 6.87 -4.32
CA ASP A 66 -1.57 7.24 -5.34
C ASP A 66 -1.69 6.40 -6.62
N ILE A 67 -1.36 7.02 -7.76
CA ILE A 67 -1.26 6.35 -9.06
C ILE A 67 0.10 5.63 -9.14
N ILE A 68 0.17 4.54 -9.91
CA ILE A 68 1.42 3.81 -10.13
C ILE A 68 2.52 4.75 -10.63
N ASP A 69 3.61 4.80 -9.88
CA ASP A 69 4.83 5.52 -10.25
C ASP A 69 5.83 4.55 -10.92
N PRO A 70 6.17 4.76 -12.20
CA PRO A 70 7.15 3.94 -12.90
C PRO A 70 8.54 3.93 -12.24
N GLU A 71 8.96 5.01 -11.58
CA GLU A 71 10.26 5.07 -10.92
C GLU A 71 10.30 4.19 -9.68
N ILE A 72 9.24 4.21 -8.86
CA ILE A 72 9.11 3.34 -7.68
C ILE A 72 9.01 1.89 -8.15
N LEU A 73 8.24 1.64 -9.21
CA LEU A 73 8.08 0.30 -9.78
C LEU A 73 9.42 -0.30 -10.23
N ASN A 74 10.27 0.48 -10.89
CA ASN A 74 11.59 0.02 -11.33
C ASN A 74 12.59 -0.18 -10.17
N LYS A 75 12.38 0.48 -9.03
CA LYS A 75 13.22 0.34 -7.83
C LYS A 75 12.70 -0.71 -6.85
N ALA A 76 11.47 -1.21 -7.03
CA ALA A 76 10.84 -2.16 -6.14
C ALA A 76 11.55 -3.53 -6.18
N ASP A 77 11.97 -4.02 -5.02
CA ASP A 77 12.49 -5.38 -4.87
C ASP A 77 11.37 -6.43 -4.96
N LEU A 78 10.16 -6.06 -4.54
CA LEU A 78 8.98 -6.92 -4.58
C LEU A 78 7.73 -6.13 -4.96
N VAL A 79 7.03 -6.59 -5.99
CA VAL A 79 5.74 -6.04 -6.41
C VAL A 79 4.65 -7.07 -6.11
N VAL A 80 3.63 -6.65 -5.37
CA VAL A 80 2.49 -7.50 -5.00
C VAL A 80 1.23 -6.95 -5.63
N THR A 81 0.67 -7.66 -6.59
CA THR A 81 -0.59 -7.30 -7.24
C THR A 81 -1.77 -7.86 -6.45
N ILE A 82 -2.60 -6.97 -5.92
CA ILE A 82 -3.79 -7.28 -5.12
C ILE A 82 -5.02 -6.86 -5.91
N CYS A 83 -5.17 -7.45 -7.10
CA CYS A 83 -6.41 -7.45 -7.86
C CYS A 83 -6.59 -8.82 -8.49
N VAL A 84 -7.79 -9.38 -8.31
CA VAL A 84 -8.30 -10.40 -9.22
C VAL A 84 -8.80 -9.64 -10.44
N CYS A 85 -8.19 -9.85 -11.60
CA CYS A 85 -8.93 -9.71 -12.84
C CYS A 85 -10.03 -10.76 -12.78
N ALA A 86 -11.26 -10.34 -12.50
CA ALA A 86 -12.45 -11.16 -12.71
C ALA A 86 -13.05 -10.76 -14.06
#